data_AF-A0A838LDY3-F1
#
_entry.id   AF-A0A838LDY3-F1
#
_cell.length_a   1.000
_cell.length_b   1.000
_cell.length_c   1.000
_cell.angle_alpha   90.00
_cell.angle_beta   90.00
_cell.angle_gamma   90.00
#
_symmetry.space_group_name_H-M   'P 1'
#
loop_
_entity.id
_entity.type
_entity.pdbx_description
1 polymer ?
#
loop_
_entity_poly.entity_id
_entity_poly.type
_entity_poly.pdbx_seq_one_letter_code
_entity_poly.pdbx_strand_id
1 'polypeptide(L)'
;MTPEPATVLTIRAPEDILALVPVLLGFEPAESLVMLTLGCDPPFHARADLPAASADLPELVDSLLAPACQHGVRRVILVAYSERGRPADRALHAVARALRRSGVEVLAGLRTDGRRWHPVPKQAGVPAHGVAYDVSGHPFAAQAVYDGRVVHGSREALAATLRADPDAVARVVGELAGLPGRPAPALEEGCWARDLVALHTRDGTSPSDADLARLLRGVLDVSVRDAAWSVLRREVAAAHVAFWSDVVRRTPDPLVPAPAALLAFAAWQAGHGALAWCAVDRCDEVDPGYSLAGLVARILEGAVPPTAWDCTGDWSVGASMQPPEAG
;
A
#
# COMPACT_ATOMS: atom_id res chain seq x y z
N MET A 1 -25.54 9.26 -7.37
CA MET A 1 -24.22 9.70 -7.85
C MET A 1 -23.81 8.78 -8.98
N THR A 2 -23.78 9.28 -10.21
CA THR A 2 -23.10 8.61 -11.32
C THR A 2 -21.62 8.50 -10.93
N PRO A 3 -20.96 7.34 -11.06
CA PRO A 3 -19.53 7.26 -10.80
C PRO A 3 -18.83 8.27 -11.72
N GLU A 4 -17.96 9.09 -11.14
CA GLU A 4 -17.08 9.97 -11.88
C GLU A 4 -16.30 9.11 -12.89
N PRO A 5 -16.21 9.51 -14.17
CA PRO A 5 -15.49 8.70 -15.16
C PRO A 5 -14.05 8.51 -14.68
N ALA A 6 -13.62 7.26 -14.59
CA ALA A 6 -12.26 6.93 -14.22
C ALA A 6 -11.29 7.71 -15.11
N THR A 7 -10.41 8.51 -14.50
CA THR A 7 -9.45 9.34 -15.21
C THR A 7 -8.59 8.47 -16.12
N VAL A 8 -8.76 8.63 -17.44
CA VAL A 8 -7.97 7.90 -18.44
C VAL A 8 -6.68 8.68 -18.70
N LEU A 9 -5.58 8.22 -18.13
CA LEU A 9 -4.25 8.77 -18.41
C LEU A 9 -3.68 8.10 -19.66
N THR A 10 -3.32 8.89 -20.67
CA THR A 10 -2.76 8.39 -21.94
C THR A 10 -1.27 8.62 -21.98
N ILE A 11 -0.49 7.55 -22.10
CA ILE A 11 0.97 7.60 -22.27
C ILE A 11 1.29 7.75 -23.75
N ARG A 12 2.06 8.78 -24.12
CA ARG A 12 2.49 9.09 -25.49
C ARG A 12 4.01 9.20 -25.62
N ALA A 13 4.70 9.53 -24.54
CA ALA A 13 6.14 9.70 -24.48
C ALA A 13 6.74 9.08 -23.20
N PRO A 14 8.06 8.83 -23.16
CA PRO A 14 8.76 8.36 -21.95
C PRO A 14 8.51 9.25 -20.72
N GLU A 15 8.39 10.56 -20.89
CA GLU A 15 8.14 11.52 -19.83
C GLU A 15 6.78 11.32 -19.17
N ASP A 16 5.75 10.89 -19.92
CA ASP A 16 4.45 10.54 -19.35
C ASP A 16 4.56 9.36 -18.38
N ILE A 17 5.41 8.37 -18.71
CA ILE A 17 5.68 7.22 -17.85
C ILE A 17 6.39 7.68 -16.57
N LEU A 18 7.41 8.53 -16.71
CA LEU A 18 8.19 9.05 -15.59
C LEU A 18 7.36 9.93 -14.66
N ALA A 19 6.36 10.64 -15.20
CA ALA A 19 5.39 11.41 -14.40
C ALA A 19 4.31 10.52 -13.75
N LEU A 20 3.94 9.41 -14.39
CA LEU A 20 2.88 8.52 -13.91
C LEU A 20 3.35 7.65 -12.73
N VAL A 21 4.56 7.12 -12.79
CA VAL A 21 5.06 6.15 -11.80
C VAL A 21 5.01 6.70 -10.36
N PRO A 22 5.51 7.91 -10.04
CA PRO A 22 5.44 8.43 -8.67
C PRO A 22 4.01 8.60 -8.17
N VAL A 23 3.08 8.98 -9.06
CA VAL A 23 1.65 9.11 -8.75
C VAL A 23 1.02 7.76 -8.42
N LEU A 24 1.39 6.69 -9.14
CA LEU A 24 0.90 5.34 -8.87
C LEU A 24 1.46 4.76 -7.57
N LEU A 25 2.73 5.04 -7.26
CA LEU A 25 3.38 4.55 -6.04
C LEU A 25 3.03 5.39 -4.80
N GLY A 26 2.67 6.66 -4.98
CA GLY A 26 2.50 7.63 -3.91
C GLY A 26 3.81 8.20 -3.38
N PHE A 27 4.95 7.91 -4.02
CA PHE A 27 6.25 8.46 -3.68
C PHE A 27 7.22 8.43 -4.87
N GLU A 28 8.28 9.24 -4.80
CA GLU A 28 9.37 9.26 -5.78
C GLU A 28 10.30 8.04 -5.57
N PRO A 29 10.36 7.08 -6.51
CA PRO A 29 11.17 5.88 -6.34
C PRO A 29 12.66 6.17 -6.56
N ALA A 30 13.50 5.54 -5.75
CA ALA A 30 14.96 5.52 -5.88
C ALA A 30 15.47 4.10 -5.73
N GLU A 31 16.58 3.77 -6.42
CA GLU A 31 17.17 2.42 -6.46
C GLU A 31 16.12 1.30 -6.63
N SER A 32 15.20 1.49 -7.59
CA SER A 32 14.00 0.65 -7.76
C SER A 32 13.81 0.23 -9.21
N LEU A 33 13.24 -0.96 -9.43
CA LEU A 33 12.67 -1.39 -10.70
C LEU A 33 11.14 -1.41 -10.60
N VAL A 34 10.48 -0.67 -11.48
CA VAL A 34 9.02 -0.57 -11.55
C VAL A 34 8.53 -1.26 -12.81
N MET A 35 7.48 -2.08 -12.65
CA MET A 35 6.78 -2.77 -13.72
C MET A 35 5.34 -2.27 -13.80
N LEU A 36 5.01 -1.61 -14.91
CA LEU A 36 3.63 -1.22 -15.23
C LEU A 36 3.03 -2.28 -16.16
N THR A 37 2.00 -2.98 -15.68
CA THR A 37 1.23 -3.93 -16.51
C THR A 37 0.16 -3.20 -17.32
N LEU A 38 -0.12 -3.72 -18.51
CA LEU A 38 -1.05 -3.12 -19.47
C LEU A 38 -2.01 -4.16 -20.03
N GLY A 39 -3.29 -3.79 -20.16
CA GLY A 39 -4.31 -4.63 -20.77
C GLY A 39 -4.72 -5.86 -19.94
N CYS A 40 -4.50 -5.81 -18.62
CA CYS A 40 -5.16 -6.66 -17.64
C CYS A 40 -6.23 -5.84 -16.91
N ASP A 41 -7.32 -6.49 -16.51
CA ASP A 41 -8.42 -5.88 -15.78
C ASP A 41 -8.71 -6.69 -14.50
N PRO A 42 -8.50 -6.12 -13.31
CA PRO A 42 -7.82 -4.85 -13.09
C PRO A 42 -6.30 -4.95 -13.33
N PRO A 43 -5.63 -3.84 -13.70
CA PRO A 43 -4.18 -3.82 -13.80
C PRO A 43 -3.53 -3.85 -12.41
N PHE A 44 -2.36 -4.47 -12.31
CA PHE A 44 -1.50 -4.33 -11.13
C PHE A 44 -0.15 -3.72 -11.51
N HIS A 45 0.44 -2.94 -10.62
CA HIS A 45 1.76 -2.36 -10.83
C HIS A 45 2.67 -2.82 -9.71
N ALA A 46 3.90 -3.19 -10.07
CA ALA A 46 4.85 -3.73 -9.11
C ALA A 46 6.09 -2.82 -9.02
N ARG A 47 6.64 -2.71 -7.82
CA ARG A 47 7.91 -2.05 -7.55
C ARG A 47 8.74 -3.00 -6.70
N ALA A 48 9.98 -3.21 -7.10
CA ALA A 48 10.96 -3.98 -6.34
C ALA A 48 12.26 -3.17 -6.21
N ASP A 49 12.98 -3.37 -5.13
CA ASP A 49 14.30 -2.78 -4.95
C ASP A 49 15.29 -3.34 -5.98
N LEU A 50 16.18 -2.48 -6.49
CA LEU A 50 17.28 -2.94 -7.31
C LEU A 50 18.31 -3.64 -6.42
N PRO A 51 18.74 -4.87 -6.77
CA PRO A 51 19.64 -5.62 -5.93
C PRO A 51 21.03 -4.98 -5.88
N ALA A 52 21.60 -4.89 -4.68
CA ALA A 52 22.96 -4.39 -4.49
C ALA A 52 24.01 -5.36 -5.07
N ALA A 53 23.74 -6.67 -4.98
CA ALA A 53 24.60 -7.72 -5.52
C ALA A 53 23.96 -8.39 -6.73
N SER A 54 24.78 -8.81 -7.70
CA SER A 54 24.26 -9.56 -8.86
C SER A 54 23.74 -10.96 -8.50
N ALA A 55 24.06 -11.47 -7.30
CA ALA A 55 23.57 -12.76 -6.80
C ALA A 55 22.06 -12.74 -6.56
N ASP A 56 21.48 -11.58 -6.24
CA ASP A 56 20.05 -11.44 -5.87
C ASP A 56 19.17 -11.12 -7.09
N LEU A 57 19.76 -11.04 -8.29
CA LEU A 57 19.02 -10.83 -9.54
C LEU A 57 17.95 -11.89 -9.83
N PRO A 58 18.16 -13.20 -9.56
CA PRO A 58 17.12 -14.21 -9.75
C PRO A 58 15.88 -13.94 -8.89
N GLU A 59 16.05 -13.51 -7.64
CA GLU A 59 14.95 -13.19 -6.73
C GLU A 59 14.14 -11.98 -7.22
N LEU A 60 14.82 -10.92 -7.70
CA LEU A 60 14.16 -9.80 -8.37
C LEU A 60 13.37 -10.26 -9.61
N VAL A 61 13.92 -11.18 -10.40
CA VAL A 61 13.24 -11.71 -11.57
C VAL A 61 11.99 -12.49 -11.17
N ASP A 62 12.11 -13.39 -10.20
CA ASP A 62 11.00 -14.25 -9.77
C ASP A 62 9.88 -13.43 -9.12
N SER A 63 10.21 -12.43 -8.29
CA SER A 63 9.22 -11.57 -7.63
C SER A 63 8.37 -10.75 -8.60
N LEU A 64 8.89 -10.40 -9.79
CA LEU A 64 8.11 -9.70 -10.83
C LEU A 64 7.49 -10.66 -11.85
N LEU A 65 8.16 -11.77 -12.16
CA LEU A 65 7.69 -12.72 -13.17
C LEU A 65 6.53 -13.57 -12.66
N ALA A 66 6.60 -14.08 -11.43
CA ALA A 66 5.58 -14.98 -10.91
C ALA A 66 4.19 -14.34 -10.87
N PRO A 67 4.00 -13.12 -10.33
CA PRO A 67 2.70 -12.44 -10.39
C PRO A 67 2.26 -12.12 -11.82
N ALA A 68 3.19 -11.72 -12.70
CA ALA A 68 2.87 -11.42 -14.09
C ALA A 68 2.31 -12.65 -14.84
N CYS A 69 2.90 -13.82 -14.61
CA CYS A 69 2.41 -15.08 -15.16
C CYS A 69 1.08 -15.51 -14.53
N GLN A 70 0.95 -15.41 -13.21
CA GLN A 70 -0.26 -15.78 -12.48
C GLN A 70 -1.49 -15.00 -12.97
N HIS A 71 -1.32 -13.70 -13.23
CA HIS A 71 -2.41 -12.83 -13.67
C HIS A 71 -2.52 -12.70 -15.20
N GLY A 72 -1.79 -13.52 -15.97
CA GLY A 72 -1.87 -13.55 -17.43
C GLY A 72 -1.50 -12.23 -18.11
N VAL A 73 -0.57 -11.48 -17.53
CA VAL A 73 -0.11 -10.19 -18.07
C VAL A 73 0.48 -10.39 -19.46
N ARG A 74 0.02 -9.61 -20.43
CA ARG A 74 0.48 -9.71 -21.83
C ARG A 74 1.51 -8.66 -22.20
N ARG A 75 1.43 -7.47 -21.60
CA ARG A 75 2.25 -6.32 -21.96
C ARG A 75 2.70 -5.58 -20.70
N VAL A 76 3.96 -5.17 -20.69
CA VAL A 76 4.53 -4.36 -19.61
C VAL A 76 5.42 -3.23 -20.12
N ILE A 77 5.60 -2.23 -19.26
CA ILE A 77 6.66 -1.22 -19.33
C ILE A 77 7.53 -1.39 -18.08
N LEU A 78 8.85 -1.32 -18.25
CA LEU A 78 9.83 -1.38 -17.17
C LEU A 78 10.55 -0.04 -17.00
N VAL A 79 10.66 0.43 -15.76
CA VAL A 79 11.36 1.68 -15.43
C VAL A 79 12.31 1.43 -14.25
N ALA A 80 13.60 1.62 -14.47
CA ALA A 80 14.62 1.55 -13.43
C ALA A 80 14.99 2.95 -12.95
N TYR A 81 14.83 3.22 -11.65
CA TYR A 81 15.25 4.45 -10.99
C TYR A 81 16.58 4.18 -10.29
N SER A 82 17.67 4.73 -10.81
CA SER A 82 18.99 4.55 -10.21
C SER A 82 20.02 5.48 -10.84
N GLU A 83 20.89 6.03 -10.00
CA GLU A 83 22.13 6.69 -10.44
C GLU A 83 23.17 5.66 -10.93
N ARG A 84 23.06 4.40 -10.49
CA ARG A 84 23.95 3.28 -10.85
C ARG A 84 23.53 2.67 -12.18
N GLY A 85 23.95 3.32 -13.26
CA GLY A 85 23.56 2.95 -14.63
C GLY A 85 23.72 1.46 -14.98
N ARG A 86 24.91 0.89 -14.79
CA ARG A 86 25.20 -0.50 -15.21
C ARG A 86 24.43 -1.57 -14.42
N PRO A 87 24.40 -1.54 -13.07
CA PRO A 87 23.56 -2.46 -12.29
C PRO A 87 22.07 -2.38 -12.67
N ALA A 88 21.52 -1.18 -12.76
CA ALA A 88 20.12 -0.96 -13.13
C ALA A 88 19.79 -1.49 -14.53
N ASP A 89 20.64 -1.19 -15.53
CA ASP A 89 20.49 -1.74 -16.87
C ASP A 89 20.52 -3.29 -16.83
N ARG A 90 21.43 -3.90 -16.08
CA ARG A 90 21.54 -5.37 -15.96
C ARG A 90 20.26 -5.98 -15.38
N ALA A 91 19.74 -5.39 -14.30
CA ALA A 91 18.50 -5.84 -13.66
C ALA A 91 17.31 -5.75 -14.62
N LEU A 92 17.12 -4.59 -15.26
CA LEU A 92 16.06 -4.38 -16.24
C LEU A 92 16.16 -5.39 -17.40
N HIS A 93 17.36 -5.62 -17.95
CA HIS A 93 17.56 -6.61 -19.00
C HIS A 93 17.24 -8.04 -18.55
N ALA A 94 17.59 -8.42 -17.32
CA ALA A 94 17.32 -9.75 -16.78
C ALA A 94 15.82 -10.00 -16.67
N VAL A 95 15.08 -9.06 -16.06
CA VAL A 95 13.62 -9.09 -15.93
C VAL A 95 12.95 -9.08 -17.30
N ALA A 96 13.34 -8.17 -18.19
CA ALA A 96 12.79 -8.09 -19.54
C ALA A 96 13.01 -9.38 -20.35
N ARG A 97 14.16 -10.05 -20.18
CA ARG A 97 14.44 -11.33 -20.86
C ARG A 97 13.59 -12.47 -20.28
N ALA A 98 13.36 -12.49 -18.98
CA ALA A 98 12.53 -13.50 -18.34
C ALA A 98 11.07 -13.36 -18.77
N LEU A 99 10.52 -12.14 -18.72
CA LEU A 99 9.16 -11.83 -19.18
C LEU A 99 8.93 -12.22 -20.65
N ARG A 100 9.84 -11.84 -21.55
CA ARG A 100 9.75 -12.21 -22.99
C ARG A 100 9.76 -13.72 -23.21
N ARG A 101 10.56 -14.48 -22.44
CA ARG A 101 10.59 -15.95 -22.51
C ARG A 101 9.28 -16.59 -22.07
N SER A 102 8.56 -15.93 -21.17
CA SER A 102 7.23 -16.36 -20.72
C SER A 102 6.09 -15.80 -21.58
N GLY A 103 6.38 -15.18 -22.73
CA GLY A 103 5.37 -14.68 -23.66
C GLY A 103 4.80 -13.29 -23.32
N VAL A 104 5.41 -12.58 -22.37
CA VAL A 104 5.03 -11.20 -22.02
C VAL A 104 5.81 -10.21 -22.87
N GLU A 105 5.10 -9.34 -23.58
CA GLU A 105 5.69 -8.28 -24.40
C GLU A 105 6.18 -7.13 -23.51
N VAL A 106 7.45 -6.74 -23.66
CA VAL A 106 8.03 -5.58 -22.98
C VAL A 106 8.07 -4.41 -23.97
N LEU A 107 7.10 -3.50 -23.86
CA LEU A 107 6.89 -2.39 -24.80
C LEU A 107 7.99 -1.33 -24.71
N ALA A 108 8.43 -1.03 -23.50
CA ALA A 108 9.49 -0.07 -23.24
C ALA A 108 10.29 -0.46 -22.00
N GLY A 109 11.58 -0.14 -22.02
CA GLY A 109 12.48 -0.20 -20.89
C GLY A 109 13.18 1.14 -20.75
N LEU A 110 13.07 1.77 -19.58
CA LEU A 110 13.64 3.07 -19.30
C LEU A 110 14.52 2.97 -18.05
N ARG A 111 15.65 3.68 -18.04
CA ARG A 111 16.40 3.97 -16.82
C ARG A 111 16.45 5.47 -16.61
N THR A 112 16.22 5.94 -15.39
CA THR A 112 16.34 7.35 -15.01
C THR A 112 17.23 7.52 -13.78
N ASP A 113 17.98 8.63 -13.75
CA ASP A 113 18.73 9.13 -12.58
C ASP A 113 18.02 10.29 -11.87
N GLY A 114 16.75 10.55 -12.22
CA GLY A 114 15.97 11.67 -11.70
C GLY A 114 16.14 12.98 -12.48
N ARG A 115 17.12 13.07 -13.39
CA ARG A 115 17.36 14.25 -14.24
C ARG A 115 17.34 13.91 -15.72
N ARG A 116 17.79 12.71 -16.07
CA ARG A 116 17.89 12.19 -17.42
C ARG A 116 17.38 10.77 -17.49
N TRP A 117 16.70 10.45 -18.58
CA TRP A 117 16.31 9.08 -18.88
C TRP A 117 17.09 8.52 -20.06
N HIS A 118 17.22 7.19 -20.08
CA HIS A 118 17.88 6.41 -21.12
C HIS A 118 17.01 5.21 -21.50
N PRO A 119 16.92 4.85 -22.79
CA PRO A 119 16.25 3.64 -23.22
C PRO A 119 17.11 2.41 -22.92
N VAL A 120 16.46 1.33 -22.51
CA VAL A 120 17.08 0.03 -22.20
C VAL A 120 16.30 -1.08 -22.92
N PRO A 121 16.84 -1.69 -23.99
CA PRO A 121 18.18 -1.46 -24.56
C PRO A 121 18.30 -0.10 -25.26
N LYS A 122 19.55 0.30 -25.54
CA LYS A 122 19.84 1.55 -26.26
C LYS A 122 19.10 1.59 -27.59
N GLN A 123 18.51 2.73 -27.91
CA GLN A 123 17.78 2.99 -29.15
C GLN A 123 18.55 4.00 -30.01
N ALA A 124 18.54 3.78 -31.32
CA ALA A 124 19.12 4.73 -32.27
C ALA A 124 18.33 6.05 -32.24
N GLY A 125 19.03 7.18 -32.38
CA GLY A 125 18.43 8.52 -32.32
C GLY A 125 18.29 9.10 -30.91
N VAL A 126 18.52 8.30 -29.86
CA VAL A 126 18.55 8.81 -28.47
C VAL A 126 20.00 9.09 -28.05
N PRO A 127 20.32 10.28 -27.50
CA PRO A 127 21.68 10.60 -27.06
C PRO A 127 22.22 9.60 -26.04
N ALA A 128 23.50 9.20 -26.18
CA ALA A 128 24.14 8.26 -25.27
C ALA A 128 24.20 8.76 -23.82
N HIS A 129 24.24 10.08 -23.62
CA HIS A 129 24.22 10.73 -22.32
C HIS A 129 22.80 10.91 -21.75
N GLY A 130 21.76 10.39 -22.41
CA GLY A 130 20.38 10.45 -21.96
C GLY A 130 19.67 11.75 -22.30
N VAL A 131 18.34 11.75 -22.19
CA VAL A 131 17.46 12.88 -22.48
C VAL A 131 17.08 13.54 -21.16
N ALA A 132 17.33 14.85 -21.03
CA ALA A 132 16.92 15.60 -19.85
C ALA A 132 15.40 15.76 -19.82
N TYR A 133 14.82 15.66 -18.63
CA TYR A 133 13.38 15.81 -18.43
C TYR A 133 13.08 16.55 -17.13
N ASP A 134 11.90 17.16 -17.07
CA ASP A 134 11.29 17.73 -15.87
C ASP A 134 9.78 17.44 -15.93
N VAL A 135 9.28 16.73 -14.93
CA VAL A 135 7.87 16.32 -14.81
C VAL A 135 7.15 17.00 -13.65
N SER A 136 7.78 17.97 -12.99
CA SER A 136 7.18 18.70 -11.86
C SER A 136 5.87 19.40 -12.22
N GLY A 137 5.78 19.94 -13.44
CA GLY A 137 4.56 20.56 -13.99
C GLY A 137 3.68 19.63 -14.83
N HIS A 138 3.90 18.31 -14.78
CA HIS A 138 3.18 17.38 -15.64
C HIS A 138 1.69 17.28 -15.27
N PRO A 139 0.75 17.20 -16.23
CA PRO A 139 -0.68 17.08 -15.95
C PRO A 139 -1.06 15.94 -15.00
N PHE A 140 -0.31 14.84 -15.00
CA PHE A 140 -0.55 13.70 -14.10
C PHE A 140 -0.27 14.04 -12.64
N ALA A 141 0.80 14.80 -12.37
CA ALA A 141 1.11 15.28 -11.03
C ALA A 141 0.05 16.28 -10.54
N ALA A 142 -0.37 17.20 -11.41
CA ALA A 142 -1.43 18.15 -11.11
C ALA A 142 -2.77 17.44 -10.81
N GLN A 143 -3.13 16.42 -11.59
CA GLN A 143 -4.34 15.62 -11.36
C GLN A 143 -4.26 14.84 -10.05
N ALA A 144 -3.09 14.27 -9.71
CA ALA A 144 -2.90 13.57 -8.45
C ALA A 144 -3.18 14.48 -7.25
N VAL A 145 -2.67 15.72 -7.29
CA VAL A 145 -2.92 16.74 -6.25
C VAL A 145 -4.40 17.12 -6.20
N TYR A 146 -5.05 17.29 -7.37
CA TYR A 146 -6.49 17.55 -7.44
C TYR A 146 -7.32 16.43 -6.82
N ASP A 147 -6.93 15.17 -7.06
CA ASP A 147 -7.56 13.97 -6.49
C ASP A 147 -7.19 13.76 -5.00
N GLY A 148 -6.50 14.71 -4.37
CA GLY A 148 -6.09 14.65 -2.96
C GLY A 148 -4.95 13.67 -2.68
N ARG A 149 -4.24 13.20 -3.71
CA ARG A 149 -3.10 12.29 -3.56
C ARG A 149 -1.82 13.08 -3.33
N VAL A 150 -1.12 12.75 -2.24
CA VAL A 150 0.19 13.31 -1.94
C VAL A 150 1.26 12.34 -2.43
N VAL A 151 2.18 12.85 -3.26
CA VAL A 151 3.39 12.11 -3.66
C VAL A 151 4.51 12.48 -2.70
N HIS A 152 5.00 11.50 -1.95
CA HIS A 152 6.09 11.69 -0.99
C HIS A 152 7.47 11.68 -1.69
N GLY A 153 8.47 12.35 -1.09
CA GLY A 153 9.81 12.42 -1.69
C GLY A 153 10.59 11.10 -1.68
N SER A 154 10.15 10.11 -0.90
CA SER A 154 10.71 8.75 -0.90
C SER A 154 9.76 7.77 -0.20
N ARG A 155 10.06 6.46 -0.30
CA ARG A 155 9.35 5.42 0.47
C ARG A 155 9.50 5.62 1.97
N GLU A 156 10.69 6.02 2.42
CA GLU A 156 10.99 6.29 3.82
C GLU A 156 10.17 7.49 4.32
N ALA A 157 9.98 8.51 3.49
CA ALA A 157 9.11 9.64 3.81
C ALA A 157 7.63 9.22 3.91
N LEU A 158 7.17 8.28 3.08
CA LEU A 158 5.84 7.68 3.21
C LEU A 158 5.74 6.86 4.52
N ALA A 159 6.72 6.01 4.82
CA ALA A 159 6.75 5.24 6.07
C ALA A 159 6.81 6.14 7.32
N ALA A 160 7.50 7.29 7.22
CA ALA A 160 7.56 8.28 8.29
C ALA A 160 6.19 8.86 8.65
N THR A 161 5.22 8.84 7.74
CA THR A 161 3.83 9.25 8.05
C THR A 161 3.14 8.34 9.06
N LEU A 162 3.65 7.12 9.28
CA LEU A 162 3.12 6.15 10.24
C LEU A 162 3.89 6.12 11.56
N ARG A 163 4.91 6.96 11.72
CA ARG A 163 5.68 7.04 12.96
C ARG A 163 4.84 7.64 14.08
N ALA A 164 5.03 7.09 15.27
CA ALA A 164 4.30 7.51 16.46
C ALA A 164 4.48 9.01 16.73
N ASP A 165 3.39 9.65 17.16
CA ASP A 165 3.38 10.99 17.73
C ASP A 165 3.52 10.84 19.26
N PRO A 166 4.68 11.15 19.86
CA PRO A 166 4.94 10.85 21.27
C PRO A 166 3.95 11.51 22.23
N ASP A 167 3.53 12.74 21.93
CA ASP A 167 2.59 13.48 22.79
C ASP A 167 1.19 12.89 22.70
N ALA A 168 0.77 12.47 21.50
CA ALA A 168 -0.53 11.83 21.33
C ALA A 168 -0.56 10.42 21.93
N VAL A 169 0.51 9.65 21.77
CA VAL A 169 0.67 8.34 22.43
C VAL A 169 0.59 8.50 23.95
N ALA A 170 1.26 9.50 24.54
CA ALA A 170 1.22 9.73 25.98
C ALA A 170 -0.20 9.99 26.50
N ARG A 171 -1.02 10.75 25.77
CA ARG A 171 -2.43 10.98 26.13
C ARG A 171 -3.25 9.68 26.08
N VAL A 172 -3.11 8.90 25.00
CA VAL A 172 -3.81 7.61 24.85
C VAL A 172 -3.38 6.61 25.93
N VAL A 173 -2.10 6.59 26.31
CA VAL A 173 -1.60 5.77 27.43
C VAL A 173 -2.25 6.17 28.75
N GLY A 174 -2.45 7.47 28.99
CA GLY A 174 -3.19 7.97 30.15
C GLY A 174 -4.62 7.45 30.19
N GLU A 175 -5.34 7.51 29.07
CA GLU A 175 -6.70 7.00 28.93
C GLU A 175 -6.76 5.47 29.09
N LEU A 176 -5.82 4.73 28.50
CA LEU A 176 -5.69 3.28 28.64
C LEU A 176 -5.52 2.86 30.10
N ALA A 177 -4.70 3.59 30.87
CA ALA A 177 -4.49 3.33 32.29
C ALA A 177 -5.74 3.61 33.15
N GLY A 178 -6.62 4.50 32.68
CA GLY A 178 -7.88 4.83 33.33
C GLY A 178 -9.05 3.91 32.96
N LEU A 179 -8.89 3.01 31.99
CA LEU A 179 -9.99 2.16 31.53
C LEU A 179 -10.46 1.21 32.65
N PRO A 180 -11.79 1.12 32.88
CA PRO A 180 -12.34 0.23 33.90
C PRO A 180 -12.17 -1.24 33.50
N GLY A 181 -11.90 -2.07 34.50
CA GLY A 181 -11.70 -3.54 34.49
C GLY A 181 -11.92 -4.32 33.18
N ARG A 182 -12.72 -5.40 33.25
CA ARG A 182 -12.97 -6.30 32.12
C ARG A 182 -13.76 -5.55 31.03
N PRO A 183 -13.41 -5.70 29.74
CA PRO A 183 -14.19 -5.13 28.65
C PRO A 183 -15.62 -5.69 28.63
N ALA A 184 -16.55 -4.97 28.00
CA ALA A 184 -17.90 -5.48 27.76
C ALA A 184 -17.85 -6.71 26.82
N PRO A 185 -18.95 -7.46 26.67
CA PRO A 185 -19.00 -8.61 25.77
C PRO A 185 -18.57 -8.25 24.34
N ALA A 186 -17.89 -9.17 23.64
CA ALA A 186 -17.28 -8.91 22.35
C ALA A 186 -18.29 -8.41 21.29
N LEU A 187 -19.55 -8.85 21.34
CA LEU A 187 -20.60 -8.36 20.45
C LEU A 187 -20.93 -6.88 20.68
N GLU A 188 -21.00 -6.45 21.93
CA GLU A 188 -21.29 -5.05 22.29
C GLU A 188 -20.11 -4.14 21.92
N GLU A 189 -18.89 -4.54 22.31
CA GLU A 189 -17.68 -3.82 21.95
C GLU A 189 -17.47 -3.77 20.43
N GLY A 190 -17.79 -4.86 19.72
CA GLY A 190 -17.73 -4.93 18.26
C GLY A 190 -18.70 -3.97 17.57
N CYS A 191 -19.96 -3.93 18.03
CA CYS A 191 -20.94 -2.96 17.53
C CYS A 191 -20.48 -1.52 17.76
N TRP A 192 -20.00 -1.21 18.97
CA TRP A 192 -19.50 0.12 19.29
C TRP A 192 -18.27 0.49 18.44
N ALA A 193 -17.31 -0.41 18.27
CA ALA A 193 -16.11 -0.18 17.46
C ALA A 193 -16.47 0.06 15.99
N ARG A 194 -17.36 -0.76 15.43
CA ARG A 194 -17.87 -0.57 14.06
C ARG A 194 -18.53 0.80 13.88
N ASP A 195 -19.39 1.19 14.82
CA ASP A 195 -20.13 2.45 14.73
C ASP A 195 -19.21 3.67 14.91
N LEU A 196 -18.19 3.57 15.79
CA LEU A 196 -17.14 4.58 15.94
C LEU A 196 -16.34 4.77 14.65
N VAL A 197 -15.86 3.66 14.05
CA VAL A 197 -15.11 3.72 12.79
C VAL A 197 -15.99 4.29 11.66
N ALA A 198 -17.25 3.84 11.56
CA ALA A 198 -18.18 4.33 10.55
C ALA A 198 -18.47 5.84 10.69
N LEU A 199 -18.62 6.33 11.93
CA LEU A 199 -18.83 7.76 12.21
C LEU A 199 -17.63 8.59 11.73
N HIS A 200 -16.43 8.25 12.18
CA HIS A 200 -15.24 9.05 11.91
C HIS A 200 -14.79 8.98 10.45
N THR A 201 -14.93 7.83 9.80
CA THR A 201 -14.65 7.69 8.36
C THR A 201 -15.64 8.44 7.50
N ARG A 202 -16.93 8.46 7.86
CA ARG A 202 -17.96 9.24 7.16
C ARG A 202 -17.74 10.75 7.32
N ASP A 203 -17.41 11.19 8.53
CA ASP A 203 -17.34 12.62 8.86
C ASP A 203 -15.94 13.21 8.63
N GLY A 204 -14.93 12.38 8.32
CA GLY A 204 -13.55 12.81 8.12
C GLY A 204 -12.92 13.37 9.40
N THR A 205 -13.25 12.79 10.56
CA THR A 205 -12.81 13.25 11.88
C THR A 205 -11.96 12.19 12.58
N SER A 206 -11.30 12.57 13.67
CA SER A 206 -10.52 11.65 14.52
C SER A 206 -11.28 11.31 15.81
N PRO A 207 -11.12 10.08 16.34
CA PRO A 207 -11.68 9.71 17.64
C PRO A 207 -10.99 10.46 18.77
N SER A 208 -11.72 10.67 19.87
CA SER A 208 -11.14 11.21 21.11
C SER A 208 -10.04 10.28 21.65
N ASP A 209 -9.15 10.78 22.50
CA ASP A 209 -8.10 9.94 23.12
C ASP A 209 -8.73 8.79 23.95
N ALA A 210 -9.87 9.03 24.59
CA ALA A 210 -10.61 8.04 25.38
C ALA A 210 -11.27 6.96 24.52
N ASP A 211 -11.95 7.36 23.43
CA ASP A 211 -12.54 6.40 22.48
C ASP A 211 -11.44 5.58 21.81
N LEU A 212 -10.32 6.21 21.44
CA LEU A 212 -9.18 5.50 20.87
C LEU A 212 -8.62 4.47 21.85
N ALA A 213 -8.42 4.82 23.13
CA ALA A 213 -7.97 3.87 24.14
C ALA A 213 -8.91 2.65 24.26
N ARG A 214 -10.24 2.88 24.27
CA ARG A 214 -11.24 1.79 24.29
C ARG A 214 -11.15 0.93 23.02
N LEU A 215 -11.03 1.56 21.84
CA LEU A 215 -10.88 0.86 20.57
C LEU A 215 -9.64 -0.03 20.55
N LEU A 216 -8.49 0.50 20.98
CA LEU A 216 -7.22 -0.24 21.03
C LEU A 216 -7.30 -1.47 21.94
N ARG A 217 -7.93 -1.33 23.11
CA ARG A 217 -8.20 -2.50 23.98
C ARG A 217 -9.14 -3.50 23.32
N GLY A 218 -10.17 -3.01 22.62
CA GLY A 218 -11.18 -3.83 21.95
C GLY A 218 -10.59 -4.68 20.83
N VAL A 219 -9.80 -4.10 19.92
CA VAL A 219 -9.24 -4.80 18.75
C VAL A 219 -8.18 -5.87 19.07
N LEU A 220 -7.82 -6.04 20.35
CA LEU A 220 -7.08 -7.22 20.82
C LEU A 220 -7.93 -8.50 20.72
N ASP A 221 -9.26 -8.38 20.82
CA ASP A 221 -10.18 -9.46 20.49
C ASP A 221 -10.45 -9.49 18.98
N VAL A 222 -10.23 -10.65 18.36
CA VAL A 222 -10.42 -10.86 16.92
C VAL A 222 -11.82 -10.52 16.46
N SER A 223 -12.86 -10.79 17.26
CA SER A 223 -14.26 -10.52 16.89
C SER A 223 -14.52 -9.01 16.83
N VAL A 224 -13.96 -8.25 17.77
CA VAL A 224 -14.09 -6.78 17.81
C VAL A 224 -13.27 -6.14 16.69
N ARG A 225 -12.07 -6.66 16.44
CA ARG A 225 -11.24 -6.24 15.29
C ARG A 225 -11.98 -6.46 13.97
N ASP A 226 -12.59 -7.63 13.81
CA ASP A 226 -13.31 -7.99 12.60
C ASP A 226 -14.64 -7.21 12.46
N ALA A 227 -15.19 -6.69 13.56
CA ALA A 227 -16.28 -5.70 13.52
C ALA A 227 -15.79 -4.32 13.06
N ALA A 228 -14.62 -3.88 13.55
CA ALA A 228 -14.10 -2.53 13.31
C ALA A 228 -13.84 -2.23 11.82
N TRP A 229 -13.47 -3.23 11.02
CA TRP A 229 -13.30 -3.07 9.57
C TRP A 229 -14.47 -3.61 8.72
N SER A 230 -15.56 -4.09 9.34
CA SER A 230 -16.65 -4.75 8.59
C SER A 230 -17.38 -3.80 7.62
N VAL A 231 -17.25 -2.50 7.84
CA VAL A 231 -17.83 -1.44 7.00
C VAL A 231 -16.91 -0.99 5.87
N LEU A 232 -15.64 -1.44 5.89
CA LEU A 232 -14.67 -1.13 4.86
C LEU A 232 -15.13 -1.71 3.52
N ARG A 233 -15.32 -0.81 2.57
CA ARG A 233 -15.56 -1.12 1.16
C ARG A 233 -14.64 -0.26 0.31
N ARG A 234 -14.48 -0.62 -0.95
CA ARG A 234 -13.61 0.09 -1.89
C ARG A 234 -13.94 1.58 -1.99
N GLU A 235 -15.22 1.93 -1.95
CA GLU A 235 -15.70 3.31 -2.10
C GLU A 235 -15.31 4.21 -0.92
N VAL A 236 -15.11 3.62 0.26
CA VAL A 236 -14.77 4.34 1.50
C VAL A 236 -13.34 4.07 1.97
N ALA A 237 -12.57 3.29 1.22
CA ALA A 237 -11.25 2.83 1.63
C ALA A 237 -10.28 3.99 1.90
N ALA A 238 -10.34 5.07 1.13
CA ALA A 238 -9.53 6.27 1.36
C ALA A 238 -9.80 6.92 2.73
N ALA A 239 -11.07 6.97 3.16
CA ALA A 239 -11.42 7.48 4.48
C ALA A 239 -10.93 6.57 5.61
N HIS A 240 -10.98 5.26 5.41
CA HIS A 240 -10.38 4.29 6.35
C HIS A 240 -8.86 4.41 6.42
N VAL A 241 -8.17 4.68 5.29
CA VAL A 241 -6.73 4.93 5.28
C VAL A 241 -6.40 6.13 6.17
N ALA A 242 -7.13 7.24 6.04
CA ALA A 242 -6.93 8.41 6.88
C ALA A 242 -7.17 8.11 8.36
N PHE A 243 -8.29 7.46 8.68
CA PHE A 243 -8.64 7.08 10.06
C PHE A 243 -7.58 6.16 10.68
N TRP A 244 -7.22 5.06 10.01
CA TRP A 244 -6.26 4.09 10.57
C TRP A 244 -4.84 4.64 10.61
N SER A 245 -4.47 5.58 9.72
CA SER A 245 -3.18 6.28 9.81
C SER A 245 -3.09 7.14 11.08
N ASP A 246 -4.17 7.86 11.43
CA ASP A 246 -4.25 8.61 12.69
C ASP A 246 -4.18 7.68 13.91
N VAL A 247 -4.95 6.58 13.89
CA VAL A 247 -4.93 5.55 14.95
C VAL A 247 -3.51 5.01 15.15
N VAL A 248 -2.83 4.57 14.09
CA VAL A 248 -1.46 4.02 14.16
C VAL A 248 -0.49 5.02 14.78
N ARG A 249 -0.53 6.29 14.37
CA ARG A 249 0.35 7.34 14.91
C ARG A 249 0.15 7.59 16.41
N ARG A 250 -1.07 7.37 16.92
CA ARG A 250 -1.46 7.62 18.32
C ARG A 250 -1.37 6.37 19.19
N THR A 251 -1.03 5.22 18.62
CA THR A 251 -1.01 3.93 19.31
C THR A 251 0.36 3.66 19.94
N PRO A 252 0.45 3.29 21.23
CA PRO A 252 1.71 2.87 21.84
C PRO A 252 2.20 1.56 21.22
N ASP A 253 3.52 1.40 21.06
CA ASP A 253 4.14 0.28 20.33
C ASP A 253 3.51 -1.10 20.59
N PRO A 254 3.29 -1.55 21.86
CA PRO A 254 2.74 -2.88 22.12
C PRO A 254 1.35 -3.15 21.53
N LEU A 255 0.59 -2.11 21.18
CA LEU A 255 -0.77 -2.20 20.63
C LEU A 255 -0.85 -1.88 19.14
N VAL A 256 0.27 -1.50 18.51
CA VAL A 256 0.35 -1.12 17.08
C VAL A 256 -0.03 -2.25 16.11
N PRO A 257 0.28 -3.55 16.35
CA PRO A 257 0.09 -4.58 15.34
C PRO A 257 -1.32 -4.65 14.75
N ALA A 258 -2.36 -4.56 15.59
CA ALA A 258 -3.75 -4.63 15.14
C ALA A 258 -4.16 -3.42 14.25
N PRO A 259 -4.02 -2.15 14.70
CA PRO A 259 -4.27 -0.99 13.84
C PRO A 259 -3.42 -0.94 12.57
N ALA A 260 -2.14 -1.33 12.64
CA ALA A 260 -1.25 -1.31 11.49
C ALA A 260 -1.70 -2.32 10.43
N ALA A 261 -2.13 -3.51 10.83
CA ALA A 261 -2.67 -4.50 9.89
C ALA A 261 -4.02 -4.06 9.28
N LEU A 262 -4.88 -3.38 10.05
CA LEU A 262 -6.12 -2.79 9.54
C LEU A 262 -5.86 -1.65 8.54
N LEU A 263 -4.87 -0.80 8.83
CA LEU A 263 -4.37 0.20 7.89
C LEU A 263 -3.83 -0.45 6.61
N ALA A 264 -3.04 -1.51 6.75
CA ALA A 264 -2.45 -2.20 5.61
C ALA A 264 -3.54 -2.72 4.65
N PHE A 265 -4.58 -3.32 5.22
CA PHE A 265 -5.71 -3.81 4.43
C PHE A 265 -6.53 -2.67 3.80
N ALA A 266 -6.81 -1.59 4.55
CA ALA A 266 -7.50 -0.41 3.99
C ALA A 266 -6.70 0.25 2.85
N ALA A 267 -5.37 0.37 3.01
CA ALA A 267 -4.47 0.89 2.00
C ALA A 267 -4.45 0.00 0.75
N TRP A 268 -4.40 -1.32 0.91
CA TRP A 268 -4.53 -2.26 -0.21
C TRP A 268 -5.88 -2.07 -0.93
N GLN A 269 -7.00 -2.02 -0.19
CA GLN A 269 -8.33 -1.85 -0.77
C GLN A 269 -8.48 -0.52 -1.53
N ALA A 270 -7.79 0.54 -1.08
CA ALA A 270 -7.72 1.85 -1.72
C ALA A 270 -6.76 1.89 -2.94
N GLY A 271 -5.98 0.82 -3.18
CA GLY A 271 -4.98 0.77 -4.24
C GLY A 271 -3.62 1.40 -3.87
N HIS A 272 -3.39 1.71 -2.59
CA HIS A 272 -2.15 2.27 -2.07
C HIS A 272 -1.18 1.17 -1.61
N GLY A 273 -0.70 0.34 -2.54
CA GLY A 273 0.15 -0.82 -2.21
C GLY A 273 1.43 -0.48 -1.44
N ALA A 274 2.04 0.67 -1.72
CA ALA A 274 3.22 1.13 -0.99
C ALA A 274 2.93 1.46 0.49
N LEU A 275 1.81 2.15 0.75
CA LEU A 275 1.37 2.44 2.10
C LEU A 275 0.95 1.16 2.83
N ALA A 276 0.33 0.21 2.12
CA ALA A 276 0.02 -1.10 2.66
C ALA A 276 1.28 -1.82 3.15
N TRP A 277 2.35 -1.86 2.35
CA TRP A 277 3.65 -2.39 2.77
C TRP A 277 4.26 -1.61 3.94
N CYS A 278 4.20 -0.27 3.95
CA CYS A 278 4.70 0.51 5.10
C CYS A 278 3.95 0.17 6.40
N ALA A 279 2.65 -0.12 6.31
CA ALA A 279 1.85 -0.52 7.46
C ALA A 279 2.13 -1.97 7.90
N VAL A 280 2.40 -2.89 6.96
CA VAL A 280 2.92 -4.23 7.28
C VAL A 280 4.27 -4.14 7.98
N ASP A 281 5.24 -3.39 7.42
CA ASP A 281 6.56 -3.18 8.05
C ASP A 281 6.41 -2.63 9.47
N ARG A 282 5.49 -1.68 9.67
CA ARG A 282 5.23 -1.09 11.00
C ARG A 282 4.65 -2.10 11.99
N CYS A 283 3.86 -3.06 11.52
CA CYS A 283 3.38 -4.18 12.31
C CYS A 283 4.55 -5.10 12.68
N ASP A 284 5.38 -5.46 11.71
CA ASP A 284 6.52 -6.38 11.86
C ASP A 284 7.63 -5.82 12.75
N GLU A 285 7.83 -4.50 12.79
CA GLU A 285 8.73 -3.83 13.74
C GLU A 285 8.38 -4.17 15.22
N VAL A 286 7.13 -4.51 15.52
CA VAL A 286 6.64 -4.83 16.87
C VAL A 286 6.35 -6.32 17.04
N ASP A 287 5.61 -6.93 16.11
CA ASP A 287 5.22 -8.33 16.14
C ASP A 287 5.28 -8.95 14.73
N PRO A 288 6.43 -9.52 14.33
CA PRO A 288 6.60 -10.22 13.04
C PRO A 288 5.66 -11.42 12.83
N GLY A 289 5.01 -11.90 13.89
CA GLY A 289 4.09 -13.04 13.85
C GLY A 289 2.62 -12.64 13.70
N TYR A 290 2.31 -11.35 13.57
CA TYR A 290 0.92 -10.90 13.60
C TYR A 290 0.13 -11.39 12.39
N SER A 291 -0.81 -12.31 12.64
CA SER A 291 -1.46 -13.13 11.61
C SER A 291 -2.15 -12.34 10.50
N LEU A 292 -2.78 -11.20 10.83
CA LEU A 292 -3.45 -10.35 9.85
C LEU A 292 -2.46 -9.61 8.95
N ALA A 293 -1.33 -9.15 9.49
CA ALA A 293 -0.29 -8.53 8.66
C ALA A 293 0.29 -9.55 7.68
N GLY A 294 0.55 -10.79 8.12
CA GLY A 294 0.99 -11.88 7.23
C GLY A 294 -0.05 -12.30 6.19
N LEU A 295 -1.35 -12.11 6.45
CA LEU A 295 -2.39 -12.29 5.43
C LEU A 295 -2.34 -11.18 4.37
N VAL A 296 -2.21 -9.92 4.79
CA VAL A 296 -2.10 -8.77 3.87
C VAL A 296 -0.81 -8.84 3.07
N ALA A 297 0.31 -9.23 3.66
CA ALA A 297 1.58 -9.43 2.97
C ALA A 297 1.44 -10.44 1.82
N ARG A 298 0.80 -11.59 2.06
CA ARG A 298 0.54 -12.59 1.01
C ARG A 298 -0.36 -12.08 -0.12
N ILE A 299 -1.34 -11.25 0.21
CA ILE A 299 -2.20 -10.58 -0.80
C ILE A 299 -1.33 -9.65 -1.68
N LEU A 300 -0.43 -8.87 -1.06
CA LEU A 300 0.46 -7.94 -1.76
C LEU A 300 1.51 -8.67 -2.61
N GLU A 301 2.17 -9.69 -2.07
CA GLU A 301 3.15 -10.53 -2.78
C GLU A 301 2.53 -11.26 -3.97
N GLY A 302 1.31 -11.77 -3.81
CA GLY A 302 0.55 -12.41 -4.88
C GLY A 302 -0.06 -11.44 -5.88
N ALA A 303 0.14 -10.12 -5.72
CA ALA A 303 -0.49 -9.06 -6.49
C ALA A 303 -2.02 -9.25 -6.63
N VAL A 304 -2.68 -9.72 -5.57
CA VAL A 304 -4.12 -9.98 -5.59
C VAL A 304 -4.84 -8.63 -5.73
N PRO A 305 -5.73 -8.48 -6.73
CA PRO A 305 -6.37 -7.20 -6.95
C PRO A 305 -7.42 -6.90 -5.88
N PRO A 306 -7.62 -5.62 -5.49
CA PRO A 306 -8.66 -5.21 -4.54
C PRO A 306 -10.08 -5.61 -4.93
N THR A 307 -10.34 -5.88 -6.22
CA THR A 307 -11.63 -6.38 -6.72
C THR A 307 -11.91 -7.84 -6.38
N ALA A 308 -10.91 -8.60 -5.93
CA ALA A 308 -11.11 -9.96 -5.47
C ALA A 308 -11.83 -10.02 -4.11
N TRP A 309 -11.95 -8.87 -3.42
CA TRP A 309 -12.59 -8.77 -2.13
C TRP A 309 -13.92 -8.04 -2.21
N ASP A 310 -15.00 -8.83 -2.17
CA ASP A 310 -16.35 -8.34 -1.96
C ASP A 310 -16.76 -8.71 -0.53
N CYS A 311 -16.67 -7.74 0.39
CA CYS A 311 -17.06 -7.89 1.81
C CYS A 311 -18.45 -8.54 1.94
N THR A 312 -18.51 -9.81 2.33
CA THR A 312 -19.75 -10.57 2.56
C THR A 312 -19.77 -11.34 3.88
N GLY A 313 -18.75 -11.21 4.72
CA GLY A 313 -18.66 -11.91 6.01
C GLY A 313 -19.46 -11.21 7.13
N ASP A 314 -20.33 -11.97 7.79
CA ASP A 314 -21.00 -11.54 9.02
C ASP A 314 -20.10 -11.79 10.24
N TRP A 315 -19.44 -10.74 10.73
CA TRP A 315 -18.54 -10.81 11.88
C TRP A 315 -19.24 -11.25 13.17
N SER A 316 -20.56 -11.09 13.26
CA SER A 316 -21.33 -11.38 14.48
C SER A 316 -21.39 -12.87 14.82
N VAL A 317 -21.14 -13.76 13.84
CA VAL A 317 -21.10 -15.21 14.03
C VAL A 317 -19.97 -15.63 14.96
N GLY A 318 -18.79 -15.01 14.84
CA GLY A 318 -17.65 -15.28 15.74
C GLY A 318 -17.88 -14.73 17.16
N ALA A 319 -18.48 -13.55 17.25
CA ALA A 319 -18.79 -12.89 18.53
C ALA A 319 -19.88 -13.62 19.34
N SER A 320 -20.81 -14.30 18.66
CA SER A 320 -21.96 -14.98 19.29
C SER A 320 -21.63 -16.36 19.89
N MET A 321 -20.44 -16.92 19.61
CA MET A 321 -20.05 -18.27 20.04
C MET A 321 -19.22 -18.31 21.35
N GLN A 322 -19.11 -17.21 22.10
CA GLN A 322 -18.52 -17.27 23.45
C GLN A 322 -19.42 -18.12 24.37
N PRO A 323 -18.91 -19.21 24.97
CA PRO A 323 -19.71 -20.02 25.90
C PRO A 323 -20.10 -19.19 27.13
N PRO A 324 -21.29 -19.42 27.73
CA PRO A 324 -21.61 -18.80 29.01
C PRO A 324 -20.57 -19.24 30.05
N GLU A 325 -19.95 -18.29 30.74
CA GLU A 325 -19.02 -18.60 31.81
C GLU A 325 -19.71 -19.43 32.89
N ALA A 326 -19.10 -20.57 33.25
CA ALA A 326 -19.48 -21.33 34.42
C ALA A 326 -19.25 -20.44 35.65
N GLY A 327 -20.33 -20.22 36.42
CA GLY A 327 -20.36 -19.35 37.59
C GLY A 327 -19.59 -19.86 38.80
#